data_AF-A0A1Y3AU99-F1
#
_entry.id   AF-A0A1Y3AU99-F1
#
_cell.length_a   1.000
_cell.length_b   1.000
_cell.length_c   1.000
_cell.angle_alpha   90.00
_cell.angle_beta   90.00
_cell.angle_gamma   90.00
#
_symmetry.space_group_name_H-M   'P 1'
#
loop_
_entity.id
_entity.type
_entity.pdbx_description
1 polymer ?
#
loop_
_entity_poly.entity_id
_entity_poly.type
_entity_poly.pdbx_seq_one_letter_code
_entity_poly.pdbx_strand_id
1 'polypeptide(L)'
;MSGYHKSMIDIINTHFCLVMEKITTLSVFVLEPNKLCDFRPIHGRILKTVDSVYQNITTIEECQRQCLQGPYKCHSYDYGDPSNPVCRTSHLDKISLAHIDNPYIEIAGSSTYELQACYDVNIHCESREMVAKVRSSKIFDGKIYAKRKPYHCMTDVNESLEFEIHMGYNDLECDVQQESRGQYTNDIVIQHHDLIVTTQDLGLNINCKYDLSNRSISNNVNLDITG
;
A
#
# COMPACT_ATOMS: atom_id res chain seq x y z
N MET A 1 -36.82 -47.47 -37.83
CA MET A 1 -37.36 -46.81 -36.62
C MET A 1 -36.19 -46.29 -35.81
N SER A 2 -36.19 -44.98 -35.52
CA SER A 2 -35.56 -44.24 -34.39
C SER A 2 -34.13 -44.67 -33.94
N GLY A 3 -33.10 -43.83 -33.91
CA GLY A 3 -33.05 -42.42 -33.49
C GLY A 3 -32.09 -42.29 -32.29
N TYR A 4 -31.43 -41.13 -32.20
CA TYR A 4 -30.73 -40.52 -31.05
C TYR A 4 -29.18 -40.49 -30.98
N HIS A 5 -28.66 -39.36 -31.47
CA HIS A 5 -27.57 -38.53 -30.96
C HIS A 5 -27.27 -38.64 -29.45
N LYS A 6 -25.97 -38.78 -29.10
CA LYS A 6 -25.35 -38.27 -27.86
C LYS A 6 -23.84 -38.14 -28.09
N SER A 7 -23.39 -37.01 -28.63
CA SER A 7 -22.83 -35.85 -27.91
C SER A 7 -21.38 -36.07 -27.46
N MET A 8 -20.48 -35.58 -28.30
CA MET A 8 -19.03 -35.50 -28.18
C MET A 8 -18.67 -34.23 -27.38
N ILE A 9 -19.15 -34.13 -26.13
CA ILE A 9 -19.03 -32.90 -25.30
C ILE A 9 -18.16 -33.09 -24.05
N ASP A 10 -17.76 -34.31 -23.68
CA ASP A 10 -17.13 -34.55 -22.37
C ASP A 10 -15.58 -34.66 -22.39
N ILE A 11 -14.87 -34.11 -23.38
CA ILE A 11 -13.39 -34.09 -23.40
C ILE A 11 -12.80 -32.67 -23.51
N ILE A 12 -13.62 -31.61 -23.54
CA ILE A 12 -13.11 -30.23 -23.73
C ILE A 12 -12.84 -29.50 -22.39
N ASN A 13 -13.03 -30.13 -21.23
CA ASN A 13 -13.05 -29.40 -19.96
C ASN A 13 -11.80 -29.48 -19.06
N THR A 14 -10.62 -29.92 -19.56
CA THR A 14 -9.43 -30.01 -18.67
C THR A 14 -8.08 -29.64 -19.29
N HIS A 15 -8.03 -29.11 -20.52
CA HIS A 15 -6.76 -28.71 -21.16
C HIS A 15 -6.80 -27.39 -21.91
N PHE A 16 -7.47 -26.39 -21.32
CA PHE A 16 -7.24 -24.98 -21.67
C PHE A 16 -6.71 -24.24 -20.44
N CYS A 17 -5.53 -24.66 -19.98
CA CYS A 17 -4.72 -23.82 -19.10
C CYS A 17 -4.12 -22.72 -19.99
N LEU A 18 -4.92 -21.70 -20.32
CA LEU A 18 -4.40 -20.44 -20.84
C LEU A 18 -3.54 -19.87 -19.72
N VAL A 19 -2.22 -19.91 -19.90
CA VAL A 19 -1.29 -19.17 -19.06
C VAL A 19 -1.53 -17.69 -19.36
N MET A 20 -2.54 -17.12 -18.71
CA MET A 20 -2.77 -15.68 -18.67
C MET A 20 -1.64 -15.10 -17.83
N GLU A 21 -0.69 -14.44 -18.48
CA GLU A 21 0.40 -13.76 -17.79
C GLU A 21 -0.21 -12.54 -17.08
N LYS A 22 -0.32 -12.63 -15.74
CA LYS A 22 -0.82 -11.56 -14.88
C LYS A 22 0.22 -10.45 -14.83
N ILE A 23 -0.12 -9.26 -15.32
CA ILE A 23 0.68 -8.06 -15.14
C ILE A 23 0.01 -7.26 -14.02
N THR A 24 0.47 -7.48 -12.79
CA THR A 24 0.09 -6.62 -11.67
C THR A 24 0.89 -5.33 -11.78
N THR A 25 0.28 -4.28 -12.31
CA THR A 25 0.84 -2.93 -12.24
C THR A 25 0.30 -2.25 -10.99
N LEU A 26 1.09 -2.24 -9.93
CA LEU A 26 0.82 -1.37 -8.80
C LEU A 26 1.11 0.07 -9.22
N SER A 27 0.11 0.74 -9.78
CA SER A 27 0.14 2.19 -9.98
C SER A 27 -0.26 2.86 -8.67
N VAL A 28 0.65 2.86 -7.67
CA VAL A 28 0.43 3.62 -6.44
C VAL A 28 0.33 5.10 -6.83
N PHE A 29 -0.87 5.62 -7.06
CA PHE A 29 -1.14 7.06 -7.04
C PHE A 29 -1.19 7.55 -5.59
N VAL A 30 -0.15 7.22 -4.83
CA VAL A 30 0.24 8.07 -3.73
C VAL A 30 1.03 9.15 -4.42
N LEU A 31 0.61 10.40 -4.26
CA LEU A 31 1.32 11.56 -4.81
C LEU A 31 2.85 11.49 -4.57
N GLU A 32 3.31 10.75 -3.54
CA GLU A 32 4.71 10.48 -3.22
C GLU A 32 4.90 9.06 -2.63
N PRO A 33 5.87 8.24 -3.10
CA PRO A 33 6.16 6.92 -2.51
C PRO A 33 6.52 6.95 -1.01
N ASN A 34 6.77 8.14 -0.45
CA ASN A 34 7.05 8.38 0.97
C ASN A 34 5.80 8.37 1.87
N LYS A 35 4.56 8.37 1.34
CA LYS A 35 3.34 8.37 2.20
C LYS A 35 2.85 7.00 2.64
N LEU A 36 3.58 5.92 2.36
CA LEU A 36 3.30 4.63 2.98
C LEU A 36 3.62 4.63 4.48
N CYS A 37 4.40 5.60 4.95
CA CYS A 37 4.65 5.85 6.37
C CYS A 37 3.97 7.14 6.80
N ASP A 38 3.11 7.05 7.82
CA ASP A 38 2.44 8.18 8.45
C ASP A 38 3.31 8.78 9.55
N PHE A 39 3.45 10.11 9.52
CA PHE A 39 4.14 10.88 10.54
C PHE A 39 3.17 11.88 11.17
N ARG A 40 3.10 11.87 12.50
CA ARG A 40 2.27 12.79 13.27
C ARG A 40 3.10 13.98 13.74
N PRO A 41 2.66 15.23 13.48
CA PRO A 41 3.37 16.40 13.96
C PRO A 41 3.12 16.65 15.46
N ILE A 42 4.19 16.99 16.17
CA ILE A 42 4.20 17.54 17.51
C ILE A 42 4.60 19.01 17.36
N HIS A 43 3.60 19.89 17.39
CA HIS A 43 3.80 21.32 17.14
C HIS A 43 4.50 22.04 18.30
N GLY A 44 5.26 23.07 17.96
CA GLY A 44 5.94 23.96 18.90
C GLY A 44 7.12 23.31 19.63
N ARG A 45 7.55 22.12 19.21
CA ARG A 45 8.55 21.33 19.91
C ARG A 45 9.53 20.68 18.96
N ILE A 46 10.79 20.66 19.38
CA ILE A 46 11.88 19.92 18.76
C ILE A 46 12.60 19.03 19.76
N LEU A 47 13.25 17.96 19.30
CA LEU A 47 14.09 17.13 20.18
C LEU A 47 15.39 17.86 20.56
N LYS A 48 15.80 17.68 21.83
CA LYS A 48 17.10 18.16 22.32
C LYS A 48 18.26 17.37 21.73
N THR A 49 18.09 16.06 21.59
CA THR A 49 19.10 15.12 21.12
C THR A 49 18.60 14.41 19.88
N VAL A 50 19.42 14.38 18.84
CA VAL A 50 19.15 13.74 17.56
C VAL A 50 20.38 12.94 17.14
N ASP A 51 20.18 11.95 16.27
CA ASP A 51 21.25 11.04 15.85
C ASP A 51 22.02 11.59 14.66
N SER A 52 21.35 12.33 13.78
CA SER A 52 21.97 12.87 12.56
C SER A 52 21.39 14.22 12.18
N VAL A 53 22.23 15.05 11.56
CA VAL A 53 21.93 16.42 11.16
C VAL A 53 22.43 16.62 9.73
N TYR A 54 21.57 17.12 8.85
CA TYR A 54 21.82 17.27 7.43
C TYR A 54 21.54 18.71 7.00
N GLN A 55 22.60 19.42 6.64
CA GLN A 55 22.54 20.84 6.25
C GLN A 55 22.16 21.05 4.78
N ASN A 56 22.35 20.03 3.94
CA ASN A 56 22.09 20.08 2.50
C ASN A 56 20.64 19.79 2.13
N ILE A 57 19.82 19.35 3.08
CA ILE A 57 18.40 19.06 2.87
C ILE A 57 17.61 20.33 3.16
N THR A 58 16.91 20.83 2.15
CA THR A 58 16.21 22.13 2.20
C THR A 58 14.69 22.02 2.33
N THR A 59 14.12 20.82 2.32
CA THR A 59 12.66 20.59 2.38
C THR A 59 12.30 19.53 3.42
N ILE A 60 11.07 19.63 3.93
CA ILE A 60 10.54 18.71 4.95
C ILE A 60 10.35 17.31 4.36
N GLU A 61 9.88 17.23 3.12
CA GLU A 61 9.61 15.98 2.41
C GLU A 61 10.90 15.20 2.15
N GLU A 62 11.98 15.92 1.81
CA GLU A 62 13.29 15.33 1.65
C GLU A 62 13.86 14.88 3.00
N CYS A 63 13.62 15.63 4.07
CA CYS A 63 14.01 15.21 5.42
C CYS A 63 13.29 13.95 5.88
N GLN A 64 11.99 13.84 5.58
CA GLN A 64 11.21 12.62 5.82
C GLN A 64 11.79 11.43 5.06
N ARG A 65 12.10 11.60 3.78
CA ARG A 65 12.73 10.54 2.97
C ARG A 65 14.06 10.09 3.57
N GLN A 66 14.85 11.03 4.06
CA GLN A 66 16.17 10.77 4.62
C GLN A 66 16.09 10.08 5.98
N CYS A 67 15.07 10.39 6.77
CA CYS A 67 14.69 9.60 7.95
C CYS A 67 14.36 8.15 7.55
N LEU A 68 13.49 7.94 6.56
CA LEU A 68 13.05 6.59 6.14
C LEU A 68 14.17 5.74 5.51
N GLN A 69 15.15 6.37 4.86
CA GLN A 69 16.27 5.70 4.17
C GLN A 69 17.58 5.73 4.96
N GLY A 70 17.54 6.27 6.18
CA GLY A 70 18.71 6.48 7.01
C GLY A 70 19.40 5.18 7.43
N PRO A 71 20.63 5.27 7.99
CA PRO A 71 21.42 4.10 8.41
C PRO A 71 20.89 3.40 9.66
N TYR A 72 19.85 3.95 10.29
CA TYR A 72 19.18 3.40 11.46
C TYR A 72 17.66 3.51 11.28
N LYS A 73 16.92 2.76 12.11
CA LYS A 73 15.45 2.83 12.11
C LYS A 73 15.02 4.16 12.70
N CYS A 74 14.81 5.15 11.83
CA CYS A 74 14.36 6.47 12.22
C CYS A 74 12.89 6.43 12.65
N HIS A 75 12.59 7.08 13.78
CA HIS A 75 11.23 7.20 14.30
C HIS A 75 10.77 8.66 14.40
N SER A 76 11.67 9.63 14.28
CA SER A 76 11.26 11.02 14.20
C SER A 76 12.24 11.87 13.40
N TYR A 77 11.74 12.97 12.86
CA TYR A 77 12.56 14.00 12.25
C TYR A 77 11.97 15.39 12.53
N ASP A 78 12.81 16.41 12.45
CA ASP A 78 12.37 17.79 12.56
C ASP A 78 13.23 18.68 11.66
N TYR A 79 12.79 19.92 11.47
CA TYR A 79 13.45 20.87 10.60
C TYR A 79 14.16 22.01 11.36
N GLY A 80 14.49 21.77 12.63
CA GLY A 80 15.22 22.71 13.47
C GLY A 80 14.41 23.93 13.90
N ASP A 81 15.14 24.99 14.25
CA ASP A 81 14.59 26.31 14.53
C ASP A 81 14.18 26.98 13.21
N PRO A 82 12.99 27.58 13.08
CA PRO A 82 12.58 28.30 11.87
C PRO A 82 13.56 29.39 11.39
N SER A 83 14.36 29.95 12.31
CA SER A 83 15.37 30.96 12.02
C SER A 83 16.63 30.38 11.38
N ASN A 84 16.91 29.10 11.61
CA ASN A 84 18.05 28.37 11.04
C ASN A 84 17.64 26.92 10.77
N PRO A 85 16.86 26.69 9.70
CA PRO A 85 16.29 25.39 9.44
C PRO A 85 17.37 24.38 9.05
N VAL A 86 17.29 23.19 9.65
CA VAL A 86 18.21 22.08 9.35
C VAL A 86 17.46 20.77 9.54
N CYS A 87 17.62 19.85 8.59
CA CYS A 87 17.04 18.53 8.73
C CYS A 87 17.75 17.75 9.83
N ARG A 88 16.97 17.26 10.80
CA ARG A 88 17.46 16.44 11.90
C ARG A 88 16.62 15.18 12.00
N THR A 89 17.28 14.05 12.17
CA THR A 89 16.62 12.74 12.22
C THR A 89 16.99 12.03 13.50
N SER A 90 16.08 11.20 14.03
CA SER A 90 16.32 10.45 15.25
C SER A 90 15.62 9.08 15.28
N HIS A 91 16.24 8.13 15.97
CA HIS A 91 15.64 6.86 16.35
C HIS A 91 14.66 7.00 17.53
N LEU A 92 14.60 8.18 18.14
CA LEU A 92 13.77 8.46 19.29
C LEU A 92 12.33 8.78 18.86
N ASP A 93 11.40 8.28 19.64
CA ASP A 93 9.96 8.52 19.61
C ASP A 93 9.44 8.81 21.03
N LYS A 94 8.17 9.14 21.18
CA LYS A 94 7.57 9.45 22.49
C LYS A 94 7.73 8.32 23.51
N ILE A 95 7.75 7.06 23.05
CA ILE A 95 7.85 5.88 23.93
C ILE A 95 9.27 5.75 24.46
N SER A 96 10.27 5.82 23.59
CA SER A 96 11.69 5.78 23.94
C SER A 96 12.11 6.93 24.86
N LEU A 97 11.44 8.07 24.75
CA LEU A 97 11.68 9.27 25.56
C LEU A 97 10.97 9.28 26.92
N ALA A 98 10.17 8.26 27.26
CA ALA A 98 9.34 8.25 28.47
C ALA A 98 10.12 8.41 29.79
N HIS A 99 11.41 8.05 29.80
CA HIS A 99 12.29 8.13 30.98
C HIS A 99 13.28 9.30 30.94
N ILE A 100 13.19 10.17 29.93
CA ILE A 100 14.08 11.31 29.78
C ILE A 100 13.39 12.56 30.30
N ASP A 101 14.04 13.25 31.23
CA ASP A 101 13.53 14.52 31.76
C ASP A 101 13.61 15.62 30.71
N ASN A 102 12.45 16.21 30.37
CA ASN A 102 12.31 17.31 29.43
C ASN A 102 13.05 17.07 28.09
N PRO A 103 12.66 16.08 27.28
CA PRO A 103 13.39 15.70 26.06
C PRO A 103 13.21 16.71 24.90
N TYR A 104 12.25 17.64 25.03
CA TYR A 104 11.93 18.63 24.02
C TYR A 104 12.40 20.04 24.39
N ILE A 105 12.65 20.86 23.38
CA ILE A 105 12.78 22.31 23.46
C ILE A 105 11.53 22.93 22.84
N GLU A 106 10.92 23.88 23.53
CA GLU A 106 9.75 24.59 23.02
C GLU A 106 10.21 25.76 22.13
N ILE A 107 9.88 25.69 20.84
CA ILE A 107 10.20 26.72 19.85
C ILE A 107 8.94 26.97 19.01
N ALA A 108 8.42 28.19 19.07
CA ALA A 108 7.24 28.58 18.30
C ALA A 108 7.49 28.42 16.80
N GLY A 109 6.51 27.85 16.08
CA GLY A 109 6.62 27.60 14.64
C GLY A 109 7.47 26.39 14.25
N SER A 110 8.08 25.68 15.19
CA SER A 110 8.76 24.40 14.93
C SER A 110 7.80 23.22 15.02
N SER A 111 8.18 22.06 14.47
CA SER A 111 7.44 20.80 14.64
C SER A 111 8.39 19.61 14.54
N THR A 112 8.20 18.63 15.43
CA THR A 112 8.78 17.29 15.30
C THR A 112 7.76 16.36 14.68
N TYR A 113 8.15 15.59 13.68
CA TYR A 113 7.32 14.61 13.01
C TYR A 113 7.68 13.22 13.52
N GLU A 114 6.74 12.54 14.16
CA GLU A 114 6.96 11.23 14.78
C GLU A 114 6.25 10.12 13.98
N LEU A 115 6.98 9.07 13.65
CA LEU A 115 6.50 7.93 12.89
C LEU A 115 5.38 7.20 13.64
N GLN A 116 4.18 7.24 13.08
CA GLN A 116 3.04 6.50 13.58
C GLN A 116 3.10 5.06 13.09
N ALA A 117 2.89 4.83 11.80
CA ALA A 117 2.90 3.49 11.22
C ALA A 117 3.37 3.54 9.77
N CYS A 118 3.84 2.40 9.27
CA CYS A 118 4.15 2.20 7.85
C CYS A 118 3.32 1.02 7.34
N TYR A 119 2.83 1.12 6.11
CA TYR A 119 2.06 0.08 5.44
C TYR A 119 2.86 -0.49 4.27
N ASP A 120 2.99 -1.80 4.26
CA ASP A 120 3.45 -2.58 3.12
C ASP A 120 2.21 -3.18 2.43
N VAL A 121 2.01 -2.83 1.16
CA VAL A 121 0.79 -3.18 0.41
C VAL A 121 1.14 -4.08 -0.74
N ASN A 122 0.56 -5.28 -0.75
CA ASN A 122 0.69 -6.26 -1.82
C ASN A 122 -0.66 -6.48 -2.50
N ILE A 123 -0.68 -6.40 -3.82
CA ILE A 123 -1.89 -6.58 -4.63
C ILE A 123 -1.87 -7.94 -5.31
N HIS A 124 -2.90 -8.73 -5.03
CA HIS A 124 -3.14 -10.01 -5.66
C HIS A 124 -4.28 -9.87 -6.67
N CYS A 125 -3.95 -9.94 -7.96
CA CYS A 125 -4.92 -10.04 -9.02
C CYS A 125 -5.34 -11.50 -9.15
N GLU A 126 -6.42 -11.92 -8.51
CA GLU A 126 -6.93 -13.28 -8.58
C GLU A 126 -7.90 -13.47 -9.75
N SER A 127 -8.25 -14.72 -10.08
CA SER A 127 -9.05 -15.02 -11.29
C SER A 127 -10.43 -14.33 -11.34
N ARG A 128 -10.98 -13.89 -10.20
CA ARG A 128 -12.32 -13.28 -10.09
C ARG A 128 -12.35 -11.95 -9.32
N GLU A 129 -11.25 -11.55 -8.70
CA GLU A 129 -11.20 -10.43 -7.78
C GLU A 129 -9.79 -9.84 -7.66
N MET A 130 -9.70 -8.61 -7.18
CA MET A 130 -8.47 -8.01 -6.69
C MET A 130 -8.47 -8.09 -5.17
N VAL A 131 -7.37 -8.53 -4.58
CA VAL A 131 -7.19 -8.54 -3.13
C VAL A 131 -6.01 -7.64 -2.80
N ALA A 132 -6.26 -6.58 -2.02
CA ALA A 132 -5.20 -5.76 -1.47
C ALA A 132 -4.87 -6.23 -0.07
N LYS A 133 -3.68 -6.80 0.11
CA LYS A 133 -3.15 -7.24 1.39
C LYS A 133 -2.25 -6.18 1.96
N VAL A 134 -2.51 -5.78 3.19
CA VAL A 134 -1.78 -4.72 3.87
C VAL A 134 -1.15 -5.28 5.12
N ARG A 135 0.14 -4.99 5.29
CA ARG A 135 0.89 -5.26 6.51
C ARG A 135 1.32 -3.94 7.14
N SER A 136 0.85 -3.68 8.35
CA SER A 136 1.21 -2.49 9.12
C SER A 136 2.40 -2.76 10.04
N SER A 137 3.23 -1.75 10.27
CA SER A 137 4.36 -1.82 11.22
C SER A 137 3.94 -1.68 12.69
N LYS A 138 2.71 -1.22 12.96
CA LYS A 138 2.08 -1.15 14.29
C LYS A 138 0.65 -1.70 14.23
N ILE A 139 0.11 -2.09 15.38
CA ILE A 139 -1.27 -2.56 15.50
C ILE A 139 -2.21 -1.51 14.91
N PHE A 140 -3.00 -1.92 13.93
CA PHE A 140 -3.97 -1.10 13.22
C PHE A 140 -5.36 -1.39 13.75
N ASP A 141 -6.11 -0.33 14.05
CA ASP A 141 -7.51 -0.37 14.43
C ASP A 141 -8.23 0.74 13.66
N GLY A 142 -9.18 0.38 12.79
CA GLY A 142 -9.74 1.29 11.81
C GLY A 142 -10.40 0.57 10.64
N LYS A 143 -10.40 1.18 9.45
CA LYS A 143 -11.10 0.63 8.27
C LYS A 143 -10.28 0.75 6.99
N ILE A 144 -10.49 -0.19 6.10
CA ILE A 144 -10.06 -0.14 4.70
C ILE A 144 -11.30 -0.20 3.81
N TYR A 145 -11.42 0.69 2.83
CA TYR A 145 -12.63 0.78 2.01
C TYR A 145 -12.39 1.32 0.60
N ALA A 146 -13.30 1.02 -0.33
CA ALA A 146 -13.31 1.60 -1.67
C ALA A 146 -13.77 3.06 -1.62
N LYS A 147 -12.95 3.98 -2.14
CA LYS A 147 -13.13 5.44 -2.07
C LYS A 147 -14.50 5.92 -2.59
N ARG A 148 -15.00 5.32 -3.67
CA ARG A 148 -16.28 5.73 -4.30
C ARG A 148 -17.50 5.06 -3.66
N LYS A 149 -17.30 3.95 -2.95
CA LYS A 149 -18.36 3.16 -2.31
C LYS A 149 -17.98 2.77 -0.87
N PRO A 150 -17.69 3.75 0.00
CA PRO A 150 -17.10 3.50 1.31
C PRO A 150 -18.01 2.71 2.27
N TYR A 151 -19.33 2.76 2.08
CA TYR A 151 -20.28 2.03 2.93
C TYR A 151 -20.59 0.61 2.44
N HIS A 152 -20.37 0.35 1.15
CA HIS A 152 -20.74 -0.90 0.50
C HIS A 152 -19.55 -1.85 0.34
N CYS A 153 -18.34 -1.30 0.27
CA CYS A 153 -17.11 -2.05 0.08
C CYS A 153 -16.08 -1.57 1.11
N MET A 154 -16.15 -2.19 2.28
CA MET A 154 -15.36 -1.84 3.45
C MET A 154 -15.07 -3.06 4.28
N THR A 155 -13.93 -3.02 4.96
CA THR A 155 -13.54 -4.00 5.97
C THR A 155 -13.12 -3.24 7.22
N ASP A 156 -13.85 -3.44 8.31
CA ASP A 156 -13.43 -3.02 9.64
C ASP A 156 -12.30 -3.92 10.11
N VAL A 157 -11.22 -3.32 10.60
CA VAL A 157 -10.04 -4.01 11.10
C VAL A 157 -9.92 -3.70 12.58
N ASN A 158 -10.00 -4.73 13.40
CA ASN A 158 -9.90 -4.61 14.85
C ASN A 158 -8.51 -5.10 15.29
N GLU A 159 -7.67 -4.20 15.78
CA GLU A 159 -6.37 -4.47 16.39
C GLU A 159 -5.49 -5.51 15.64
N SER A 160 -5.28 -5.33 14.34
CA SER A 160 -4.51 -6.27 13.52
C SER A 160 -3.23 -5.64 12.94
N LEU A 161 -2.22 -6.48 12.71
CA LEU A 161 -1.03 -6.09 11.92
C LEU A 161 -1.19 -6.39 10.43
N GLU A 162 -2.11 -7.29 10.08
CA GLU A 162 -2.35 -7.75 8.72
C GLU A 162 -3.85 -7.70 8.43
N PHE A 163 -4.22 -7.07 7.34
CA PHE A 163 -5.61 -6.93 6.92
C PHE A 163 -5.70 -6.86 5.40
N GLU A 164 -6.87 -7.16 4.85
CA GLU A 164 -7.08 -7.19 3.42
C GLU A 164 -8.47 -6.70 3.04
N ILE A 165 -8.60 -6.21 1.80
CA ILE A 165 -9.88 -5.90 1.18
C ILE A 165 -9.99 -6.64 -0.15
N HIS A 166 -11.16 -7.26 -0.34
CA HIS A 166 -11.53 -8.02 -1.53
C HIS A 166 -12.42 -7.18 -2.43
N MET A 167 -12.10 -7.13 -3.71
CA MET A 167 -12.82 -6.35 -4.72
C MET A 167 -13.08 -7.24 -5.94
N GLY A 168 -14.27 -7.83 -6.01
CA GLY A 168 -14.67 -8.66 -7.14
C GLY A 168 -14.71 -7.88 -8.45
N TYR A 169 -14.27 -8.47 -9.57
CA TYR A 169 -14.27 -7.78 -10.86
C TYR A 169 -15.68 -7.42 -11.37
N ASN A 170 -16.70 -8.14 -10.92
CA ASN A 170 -18.11 -7.90 -11.24
C ASN A 170 -18.86 -7.23 -10.08
N ASP A 171 -18.14 -6.78 -9.05
CA ASP A 171 -18.73 -6.19 -7.86
C ASP A 171 -19.02 -4.69 -8.09
N LEU A 172 -20.27 -4.40 -8.45
CA LEU A 172 -20.76 -3.04 -8.63
C LEU A 172 -20.83 -2.26 -7.31
N GLU A 173 -20.94 -2.95 -6.18
CA GLU A 173 -20.99 -2.36 -4.85
C GLU A 173 -19.59 -1.90 -4.40
N CYS A 174 -18.52 -2.50 -4.95
CA CYS A 174 -17.14 -2.04 -4.78
C CYS A 174 -16.66 -1.02 -5.81
N ASP A 175 -17.47 -0.67 -6.82
CA ASP A 175 -17.09 0.26 -7.91
C ASP A 175 -15.80 -0.15 -8.65
N VAL A 176 -15.59 -1.44 -8.87
CA VAL A 176 -14.46 -1.91 -9.69
C VAL A 176 -14.69 -1.47 -11.14
N GLN A 177 -13.77 -0.68 -11.67
CA GLN A 177 -13.86 -0.13 -13.02
C GLN A 177 -13.08 -1.00 -14.00
N GLN A 178 -13.67 -1.26 -15.16
CA GLN A 178 -12.96 -1.88 -16.27
C GLN A 178 -12.56 -0.80 -17.29
N GLU A 179 -11.30 -0.36 -17.26
CA GLU A 179 -10.81 0.68 -18.19
C GLU A 179 -10.58 0.15 -19.61
N SER A 180 -10.16 -1.11 -19.71
CA SER A 180 -9.99 -1.81 -20.98
C SER A 180 -10.19 -3.32 -20.79
N ARG A 181 -10.29 -4.06 -21.89
CA ARG A 181 -10.50 -5.52 -21.84
C ARG A 181 -9.34 -6.17 -21.07
N GLY A 182 -9.66 -6.82 -19.95
CA GLY A 182 -8.67 -7.46 -19.07
C GLY A 182 -7.94 -6.50 -18.13
N GLN A 183 -8.35 -5.23 -18.02
CA GLN A 183 -7.79 -4.25 -17.10
C GLN A 183 -8.84 -3.74 -16.12
N TYR A 184 -8.57 -3.90 -14.84
CA TYR A 184 -9.48 -3.56 -13.75
C TYR A 184 -8.81 -2.59 -12.78
N THR A 185 -9.53 -1.58 -12.33
CA THR A 185 -9.03 -0.56 -11.41
C THR A 185 -9.98 -0.27 -10.27
N ASN A 186 -9.43 0.11 -9.12
CA ASN A 186 -10.21 0.59 -7.98
C ASN A 186 -9.36 1.56 -7.13
N ASP A 187 -9.99 2.51 -6.45
CA ASP A 187 -9.34 3.39 -5.49
C ASP A 187 -9.75 2.98 -4.09
N ILE A 188 -8.79 2.60 -3.23
CA ILE A 188 -9.04 2.26 -1.82
C ILE A 188 -8.46 3.32 -0.88
N VAL A 189 -8.97 3.37 0.34
CA VAL A 189 -8.52 4.24 1.41
C VAL A 189 -8.30 3.41 2.67
N ILE A 190 -7.19 3.64 3.36
CA ILE A 190 -6.90 3.10 4.69
C ILE A 190 -7.05 4.24 5.69
N GLN A 191 -7.92 4.08 6.68
CA GLN A 191 -8.28 5.10 7.66
C GLN A 191 -8.14 4.55 9.08
N HIS A 192 -7.42 5.29 9.93
CA HIS A 192 -7.23 4.93 11.36
C HIS A 192 -8.39 5.35 12.26
N HIS A 193 -9.27 6.24 11.84
CA HIS A 193 -10.28 6.80 12.74
C HIS A 193 -11.62 7.06 12.06
N ASP A 194 -12.68 6.49 12.62
CA ASP A 194 -14.05 6.47 12.10
C ASP A 194 -14.70 7.85 11.91
N LEU A 195 -14.26 8.88 12.64
CA LEU A 195 -14.94 10.18 12.71
C LEU A 195 -14.10 11.37 12.26
N ILE A 196 -12.80 11.18 11.99
CA ILE A 196 -11.90 12.27 11.60
C ILE A 196 -11.13 11.84 10.35
N VAL A 197 -11.62 12.29 9.20
CA VAL A 197 -10.82 12.32 7.96
C VAL A 197 -9.70 13.32 8.19
N THR A 198 -8.49 12.82 8.34
CA THR A 198 -7.30 13.68 8.41
C THR A 198 -6.54 13.61 7.11
N THR A 199 -5.53 14.47 6.94
CA THR A 199 -4.57 14.36 5.82
C THR A 199 -3.72 13.08 5.89
N GLN A 200 -3.96 12.20 6.86
CA GLN A 200 -3.25 10.94 7.11
C GLN A 200 -3.90 9.72 6.44
N ASP A 201 -5.09 9.89 5.84
CA ASP A 201 -5.77 8.80 5.13
C ASP A 201 -4.96 8.40 3.88
N LEU A 202 -4.57 7.13 3.81
CA LEU A 202 -3.75 6.62 2.72
C LEU A 202 -4.65 6.17 1.57
N GLY A 203 -4.68 6.96 0.49
CA GLY A 203 -5.35 6.60 -0.76
C GLY A 203 -4.44 5.80 -1.70
N LEU A 204 -4.92 4.67 -2.21
CA LEU A 204 -4.19 3.79 -3.13
C LEU A 204 -5.03 3.52 -4.38
N ASN A 205 -4.42 3.65 -5.56
CA ASN A 205 -5.02 3.19 -6.81
C ASN A 205 -4.51 1.78 -7.12
N ILE A 206 -5.44 0.84 -7.25
CA ILE A 206 -5.17 -0.57 -7.54
C ILE A 206 -5.45 -0.80 -9.01
N ASN A 207 -4.52 -1.46 -9.70
CA ASN A 207 -4.67 -1.79 -11.12
C ASN A 207 -4.20 -3.22 -11.40
N CYS A 208 -5.12 -4.04 -11.92
CA CYS A 208 -4.85 -5.40 -12.34
C CYS A 208 -5.03 -5.51 -13.85
N LYS A 209 -3.97 -5.91 -14.56
CA LYS A 209 -3.99 -6.08 -16.01
C LYS A 209 -3.63 -7.51 -16.39
N TYR A 210 -4.45 -8.11 -17.25
CA TYR A 210 -4.22 -9.42 -17.83
C TYR A 210 -3.79 -9.27 -19.29
N ASP A 211 -2.68 -9.92 -19.68
CA ASP A 211 -2.38 -10.12 -21.09
C ASP A 211 -3.30 -11.21 -21.64
N LEU A 212 -4.37 -10.79 -22.32
CA LEU A 212 -5.32 -11.68 -22.97
C LEU A 212 -4.86 -12.12 -24.38
N SER A 213 -3.59 -11.89 -24.75
CA SER A 213 -3.07 -12.43 -26.00
C SER A 213 -3.03 -13.96 -25.94
N ASN A 214 -3.58 -14.62 -26.96
CA ASN A 214 -3.55 -16.07 -27.09
C ASN A 214 -2.11 -16.55 -27.33
N ARG A 215 -1.31 -16.71 -26.27
CA ARG A 215 -0.01 -17.36 -26.32
C ARG A 215 -0.20 -18.83 -25.97
N SER A 216 -0.39 -19.67 -26.98
CA SER A 216 -0.24 -21.11 -26.81
C SER A 216 1.25 -21.41 -26.70
N ILE A 217 1.72 -21.90 -25.55
CA ILE A 217 3.06 -22.49 -25.44
C ILE A 217 3.01 -23.81 -26.23
N SER A 218 3.53 -23.82 -27.46
CA SER A 218 3.82 -25.08 -28.14
C SER A 218 5.06 -25.67 -27.47
N ASN A 219 4.85 -26.62 -26.55
CA ASN A 219 5.92 -27.51 -26.13
C ASN A 219 6.33 -28.34 -27.36
N ASN A 220 7.33 -27.87 -28.11
CA ASN A 220 8.03 -28.70 -29.08
C ASN A 220 8.84 -29.75 -28.32
N VAL A 221 8.18 -30.84 -27.97
CA VAL A 221 8.83 -32.07 -27.56
C VAL A 221 9.41 -32.69 -28.84
N ASN A 222 10.68 -32.42 -29.11
CA ASN A 222 11.41 -33.14 -30.16
C ASN A 222 11.79 -34.53 -29.61
N LEU A 223 10.97 -35.53 -29.90
CA LEU A 223 11.33 -36.94 -29.71
C LEU A 223 11.95 -37.43 -31.02
N ASP A 224 13.26 -37.24 -31.16
CA ASP A 224 14.03 -38.01 -32.13
C ASP A 224 14.13 -39.45 -31.64
N ILE A 225 13.34 -40.33 -32.28
CA ILE A 225 13.43 -41.78 -32.15
C ILE A 225 13.94 -42.32 -33.48
N THR A 226 15.22 -42.67 -33.54
CA THR A 226 15.84 -43.63 -34.46
C THR A 226 17.26 -43.87 -33.93
N GLY A 227 17.80 -45.07 -33.74
CA GLY A 227 17.40 -46.43 -34.07
C GLY A 227 18.67 -47.26 -33.97
#